data_AF-A0A6I3SP38-F1
#
_entry.id   AF-A0A6I3SP38-F1
#
_cell.length_a   1.000
_cell.length_b   1.000
_cell.length_c   1.000
_cell.angle_alpha   90.00
_cell.angle_beta   90.00
_cell.angle_gamma   90.00
#
_symmetry.space_group_name_H-M   'P 1'
#
loop_
_entity.id
_entity.type
_entity.pdbx_description
1 polymer ?
#
loop_
_entity_poly.entity_id
_entity_poly.type
_entity_poly.pdbx_seq_one_letter_code
_entity_poly.pdbx_strand_id
1 'polypeptide(L)' 'MIESLEERRQMRRAKEKSFITEEVARCDKNSNKIEEFLLRLNSAGIEIPEVLRKKFDESLATYKALATAFRKDLEKLNTH' A
#
# COMPACT_ATOMS: atom_id res chain seq x y z
N MET A 1 27.72 6.37 -26.55
CA MET A 1 27.94 6.60 -25.09
C MET A 1 26.74 7.25 -24.38
N ILE A 2 25.94 8.09 -25.06
CA ILE A 2 24.72 8.71 -24.51
C ILE A 2 23.57 7.69 -24.34
N GLU A 3 23.41 6.76 -25.28
CA GLU A 3 22.38 5.69 -25.23
C GLU A 3 22.45 4.86 -23.94
N SER A 4 23.66 4.49 -23.48
CA SER A 4 23.84 3.72 -22.23
C SER A 4 23.41 4.46 -20.96
N LEU A 5 23.36 5.80 -20.98
CA LEU A 5 22.93 6.63 -19.86
C LEU A 5 21.41 6.76 -19.80
N GLU A 6 20.75 6.89 -20.96
CA GLU A 6 19.29 6.89 -21.05
C GLU A 6 18.70 5.52 -20.71
N GLU A 7 19.30 4.43 -21.21
CA GLU A 7 18.89 3.06 -20.86
C GLU A 7 19.00 2.80 -19.35
N ARG A 8 20.09 3.25 -18.71
CA ARG A 8 20.26 3.12 -17.25
C ARG A 8 19.22 3.94 -16.47
N ARG A 9 18.83 5.12 -16.96
CA ARG A 9 17.78 5.95 -16.34
C ARG A 9 16.41 5.30 -16.47
N GLN A 10 16.08 4.78 -17.65
CA GLN A 10 14.82 4.06 -17.88
C GLN A 10 14.72 2.81 -17.01
N MET A 11 15.79 2.01 -16.92
CA MET A 11 15.83 0.83 -16.05
C MET A 11 15.67 1.18 -14.57
N ARG A 12 16.27 2.27 -14.09
CA ARG A 12 16.09 2.73 -12.69
C ARG A 12 14.65 3.15 -12.43
N ARG A 13 14.04 3.94 -13.32
CA ARG A 13 12.63 4.33 -13.23
C ARG A 13 11.69 3.13 -13.26
N ALA A 14 11.97 2.14 -14.11
CA ALA A 14 11.18 0.91 -14.18
C ALA A 14 11.25 0.11 -12.86
N LYS A 15 12.45 -0.01 -12.27
CA LYS A 15 12.63 -0.66 -10.95
C LYS A 15 11.91 0.09 -9.83
N GLU A 16 12.00 1.41 -9.81
CA GLU A 16 11.33 2.25 -8.82
C GLU A 16 9.81 2.15 -8.95
N LYS A 17 9.28 2.19 -10.17
CA LYS A 17 7.85 1.96 -10.44
C LYS A 17 7.39 0.58 -9.98
N SER A 18 8.16 -0.48 -10.29
CA SER A 18 7.84 -1.85 -9.84
C SER A 18 7.77 -1.91 -8.32
N PHE A 19 8.78 -1.37 -7.64
CA PHE A 19 8.85 -1.36 -6.19
C PHE A 19 7.64 -0.64 -5.56
N ILE A 20 7.34 0.59 -6.01
CA ILE A 20 6.22 1.34 -5.44
C ILE A 20 4.87 0.66 -5.76
N THR A 21 4.73 0.04 -6.94
CA THR A 21 3.53 -0.73 -7.29
C THR A 21 3.34 -1.93 -6.35
N GLU A 22 4.42 -2.65 -6.05
CA GLU A 22 4.39 -3.74 -5.06
C GLU A 22 4.03 -3.24 -3.66
N GLU A 23 4.51 -2.07 -3.25
CA GLU A 23 4.16 -1.46 -1.97
C GLU A 23 2.69 -1.05 -1.88
N VAL A 24 2.10 -0.49 -2.94
CA VAL A 24 0.66 -0.22 -3.02
C VAL A 24 -0.12 -1.51 -2.81
N ALA A 25 0.22 -2.56 -3.57
CA ALA A 25 -0.43 -3.85 -3.49
C ALA A 25 -0.30 -4.49 -2.10
N ARG A 26 0.87 -4.34 -1.45
CA ARG A 26 1.09 -4.81 -0.07
C ARG A 26 0.21 -4.05 0.93
N CYS A 27 0.13 -2.74 0.82
CA CYS A 27 -0.70 -1.92 1.70
C CYS A 27 -2.19 -2.27 1.56
N ASP A 28 -2.68 -2.35 0.33
CA ASP A 28 -4.08 -2.71 0.03
C ASP A 28 -4.41 -4.13 0.53
N LYS A 29 -3.50 -5.09 0.33
CA LYS A 29 -3.68 -6.46 0.82
C LYS A 29 -3.76 -6.50 2.35
N ASN A 30 -2.94 -5.72 3.04
CA ASN A 30 -2.94 -5.70 4.49
C ASN A 30 -4.18 -5.01 5.05
N SER A 31 -4.63 -3.90 4.46
CA SER A 31 -5.89 -3.27 4.87
C SER A 31 -7.07 -4.22 4.66
N ASN A 32 -7.14 -4.90 3.50
CA ASN A 32 -8.23 -5.83 3.22
C ASN A 32 -8.24 -7.01 4.19
N LYS A 33 -7.07 -7.55 4.56
CA LYS A 33 -6.98 -8.61 5.58
C LYS A 33 -7.52 -8.17 6.94
N ILE A 34 -7.24 -6.93 7.35
CA ILE A 34 -7.76 -6.40 8.62
C ILE A 34 -9.28 -6.23 8.53
N GLU A 35 -9.80 -5.67 7.44
CA GLU A 35 -11.24 -5.53 7.21
C GLU A 35 -11.95 -6.88 7.19
N GLU A 36 -11.42 -7.87 6.47
CA GLU A 36 -11.95 -9.24 6.45
C GLU A 36 -11.95 -9.87 7.84
N PHE A 37 -10.88 -9.68 8.62
CA PHE A 37 -10.79 -10.18 9.98
C PHE A 37 -11.86 -9.56 10.88
N LEU A 38 -12.00 -8.24 10.85
CA LEU A 38 -13.03 -7.51 11.62
C LEU A 38 -14.44 -7.94 11.20
N LEU A 39 -14.67 -8.15 9.90
CA LEU A 39 -15.95 -8.62 9.37
C LEU A 39 -16.26 -10.03 9.85
N ARG A 40 -15.29 -10.95 9.84
CA ARG A 40 -15.48 -12.32 10.36
C ARG A 40 -15.81 -12.32 11.85
N LEU A 41 -15.13 -11.51 12.65
CA LEU A 41 -15.43 -11.40 14.08
C LEU A 41 -16.84 -10.86 14.31
N ASN A 42 -17.25 -9.83 13.57
CA ASN A 42 -18.60 -9.29 13.65
C ASN A 42 -19.66 -10.33 13.24
N SER A 43 -19.43 -11.07 12.14
CA SER A 43 -20.32 -12.15 11.70
C SER A 43 -20.41 -13.32 12.69
N ALA A 44 -19.35 -13.56 13.46
CA ALA A 44 -19.33 -14.56 14.52
C ALA A 44 -19.96 -14.06 15.84
N GLY A 45 -20.40 -12.79 15.90
CA GLY A 45 -20.91 -12.17 17.13
C GLY A 45 -19.85 -11.97 18.21
N ILE A 46 -18.57 -11.95 17.82
CA ILE A 46 -17.45 -11.77 18.75
C ILE A 46 -17.24 -10.27 18.96
N GLU A 47 -17.51 -9.81 20.18
CA GLU A 47 -17.19 -8.44 20.58
C GLU A 47 -15.68 -8.25 20.69
N ILE A 48 -15.18 -7.20 20.02
CA ILE A 48 -13.78 -6.82 20.04
C ILE A 48 -13.59 -5.79 21.15
N PRO A 49 -12.69 -6.03 22.11
CA PRO A 49 -12.34 -5.02 23.11
C PRO A 49 -11.94 -3.69 22.47
N GLU A 50 -12.43 -2.57 23.00
CA GLU A 50 -12.22 -1.23 22.41
C GLU A 50 -10.74 -0.92 22.16
N VAL A 51 -9.85 -1.34 23.06
CA VAL A 51 -8.40 -1.17 22.92
C VAL A 51 -7.85 -1.89 21.69
N LEU A 52 -8.33 -3.10 21.39
CA LEU A 52 -7.95 -3.83 20.19
C LEU A 52 -8.58 -3.22 18.94
N ARG A 53 -9.84 -2.79 19.03
CA ARG A 53 -10.54 -2.13 17.93
C ARG A 53 -9.80 -0.87 17.47
N LYS A 54 -9.39 -0.01 18.41
CA LYS A 54 -8.58 1.19 18.10
C LYS A 54 -7.28 0.85 17.38
N LYS A 55 -6.56 -0.19 17.82
CA LYS A 55 -5.32 -0.62 17.14
C LYS A 55 -5.56 -1.09 15.70
N PHE A 56 -6.66 -1.81 15.45
CA PHE A 56 -7.02 -2.21 14.10
C PHE A 56 -7.39 -1.01 13.23
N ASP A 57 -8.16 -0.06 13.77
CA ASP A 57 -8.57 1.14 13.06
C ASP A 57 -7.37 2.05 12.74
N GLU A 58 -6.42 2.21 13.67
CA GLU A 58 -5.15 2.92 13.47
C GLU A 58 -4.29 2.25 12.38
N SER A 59 -4.19 0.93 12.42
CA SER A 59 -3.45 0.15 11.42
C SER A 59 -4.08 0.29 10.03
N LEU A 60 -5.41 0.23 9.95
CA LEU A 60 -6.17 0.45 8.72
C LEU A 60 -5.94 1.85 8.15
N ALA A 61 -6.06 2.87 8.98
CA ALA A 61 -5.80 4.25 8.59
C ALA A 61 -4.38 4.42 8.04
N THR A 62 -3.40 3.80 8.70
CA THR A 62 -1.98 3.84 8.29
C THR A 62 -1.79 3.17 6.93
N TYR A 63 -2.27 1.93 6.73
CA TYR A 63 -2.10 1.25 5.44
C TYR A 63 -2.81 1.97 4.30
N LYS A 64 -4.02 2.51 4.53
CA LYS A 64 -4.74 3.31 3.53
C LYS A 64 -4.02 4.61 3.18
N ALA A 65 -3.47 5.30 4.17
CA ALA A 65 -2.68 6.50 3.97
C ALA A 65 -1.40 6.22 3.17
N LEU A 66 -0.68 5.13 3.52
CA LEU A 66 0.52 4.70 2.79
C LEU A 66 0.20 4.31 1.34
N ALA A 67 -0.85 3.51 1.10
CA ALA A 67 -1.30 3.17 -0.25
C ALA A 67 -1.60 4.44 -1.08
N THR A 68 -2.23 5.43 -0.46
CA THR A 68 -2.53 6.72 -1.12
C THR A 68 -1.26 7.51 -1.44
N ALA A 69 -0.30 7.55 -0.53
CA ALA A 69 0.99 8.21 -0.76
C ALA A 69 1.77 7.54 -1.90
N PHE A 70 1.87 6.21 -1.89
CA PHE A 70 2.54 5.46 -2.95
C PHE A 70 1.86 5.62 -4.32
N ARG A 71 0.51 5.68 -4.38
CA ARG A 71 -0.21 6.00 -5.62
C ARG A 71 0.15 7.39 -6.16
N LYS A 72 0.23 8.40 -5.29
CA LYS A 72 0.68 9.75 -5.69
C LYS A 72 2.11 9.75 -6.23
N ASP A 73 3.00 8.97 -5.63
CA ASP A 73 4.38 8.86 -6.10
C ASP A 73 4.48 8.12 -7.44
N LEU A 74 3.63 7.11 -7.68
CA LEU A 74 3.48 6.48 -9.00
C LEU A 74 2.97 7.45 -10.06
N GLU A 75 1.99 8.30 -9.73
CA GLU A 75 1.48 9.32 -10.65
C GLU A 75 2.59 10.30 -11.08
N LYS A 76 3.42 10.75 -10.13
CA LYS A 76 4.59 11.61 -10.41
C LYS A 76 5.62 10.90 -11.30
N LEU A 77 5.88 9.62 -11.06
CA LEU A 77 6.80 8.83 -11.88
C LEU A 77 6.27 8.52 -13.29
N ASN A 78 4.95 8.56 -13.49
CA ASN A 78 4.31 8.35 -14.79
C ASN A 78 4.22 9.63 -15.62
N THR A 79 4.30 10.81 -14.99
CA THR A 79 4.23 12.11 -15.67
C THR A 79 5.59 12.65 -16.12
N HIS A 80 6.71 12.00 -15.76
CA HIS A 80 8.09 12.43 -16.05
C HIS A 80 8.96 11.34 -16.71
#